data_AF-A0AAC9WG71-F1
#
_entry.id   AF-A0AAC9WG71-F1
#
_cell.length_a   1.000
_cell.length_b   1.000
_cell.length_c   1.000
_cell.angle_alpha   90.00
_cell.angle_beta   90.00
_cell.angle_gamma   90.00
#
_symmetry.space_group_name_H-M   'P 1'
#
loop_
_entity.id
_entity.type
_entity.pdbx_description
1 polymer ?
#
loop_
_entity_poly.entity_id
_entity_poly.type
_entity_poly.pdbx_seq_one_letter_code
_entity_poly.pdbx_strand_id
1 'polypeptide(L)'
;MRSNYNLFLNLVHGMFLGFVFGITISILTLEFSPEIREFIHPAYIYPILSVLGAIIGYVKGLNNYSRLLYPLFSTTGTVLTPIIAIVLIYFLLGFDRLLALPPIVFKSGIGLRGMDPVLSSYIFTFLATSGFIGAVISSFSINKKNRWSF
;
A
#
# COMPACT_ATOMS: atom_id res chain seq x y z
N MET A 1 -16.50 -14.39 19.38
CA MET A 1 -15.33 -14.60 18.48
C MET A 1 -15.55 -13.80 17.21
N ARG A 2 -14.53 -13.09 16.72
CA ARG A 2 -14.60 -12.47 15.40
C ARG A 2 -14.49 -13.56 14.33
N SER A 3 -15.32 -13.47 13.30
CA SER A 3 -15.28 -14.41 12.18
C SER A 3 -13.92 -14.35 11.47
N ASN A 4 -13.40 -15.50 11.04
CA ASN A 4 -12.22 -15.60 10.18
C ASN A 4 -12.33 -14.67 8.96
N TYR A 5 -13.54 -14.48 8.45
CA TYR A 5 -13.83 -13.52 7.38
C TYR A 5 -13.48 -12.08 7.76
N ASN A 6 -13.84 -11.63 8.97
CA ASN A 6 -13.51 -10.26 9.41
C ASN A 6 -12.00 -10.07 9.63
N LEU A 7 -11.30 -11.10 10.10
CA LEU A 7 -9.84 -11.07 10.23
C LEU A 7 -9.16 -10.97 8.86
N PHE A 8 -9.63 -11.79 7.90
CA PHE A 8 -9.15 -11.74 6.52
C PHE A 8 -9.35 -10.35 5.89
N LEU A 9 -10.52 -9.74 6.07
CA LEU A 9 -10.79 -8.40 5.57
C LEU A 9 -9.79 -7.37 6.15
N ASN A 10 -9.57 -7.36 7.47
CA ASN A 10 -8.63 -6.42 8.07
C ASN A 10 -7.19 -6.65 7.60
N LEU A 11 -6.81 -7.92 7.36
CA LEU A 11 -5.52 -8.28 6.78
C LEU A 11 -5.36 -7.71 5.36
N VAL A 12 -6.34 -7.93 4.47
CA VAL A 12 -6.32 -7.39 3.09
C VAL A 12 -6.21 -5.87 3.09
N HIS A 13 -6.99 -5.21 3.96
CA HIS A 13 -6.94 -3.76 4.12
C HIS A 13 -5.55 -3.28 4.53
N GLY A 14 -5.00 -3.88 5.60
CA GLY A 14 -3.69 -3.54 6.11
C GLY A 14 -2.59 -3.76 5.08
N MET A 15 -2.66 -4.87 4.33
CA MET A 15 -1.74 -5.18 3.24
C MET A 15 -1.77 -4.11 2.16
N PHE A 16 -2.95 -3.66 1.75
CA PHE A 16 -3.09 -2.60 0.75
C PHE A 16 -2.50 -1.27 1.21
N LEU A 17 -2.76 -0.86 2.45
CA LEU A 17 -2.16 0.38 2.98
C LEU A 17 -0.63 0.26 3.07
N GLY A 18 -0.14 -0.88 3.55
CA GLY A 18 1.28 -1.20 3.58
C GLY A 18 1.92 -1.15 2.20
N PHE A 19 1.21 -1.63 1.17
CA PHE A 19 1.64 -1.53 -0.23
C PHE A 19 1.70 -0.08 -0.72
N VAL A 20 0.68 0.74 -0.46
CA VAL A 20 0.65 2.15 -0.90
C VAL A 20 1.77 2.95 -0.24
N PHE A 21 1.91 2.88 1.10
CA PHE A 21 3.02 3.52 1.80
C PHE A 21 4.36 2.94 1.37
N GLY A 22 4.42 1.62 1.21
CA GLY A 22 5.56 0.87 0.71
C GLY A 22 6.12 1.41 -0.59
N ILE A 23 5.29 1.45 -1.63
CA ILE A 23 5.69 1.93 -2.96
C ILE A 23 6.11 3.40 -2.89
N THR A 24 5.36 4.21 -2.14
CA THR A 24 5.67 5.64 -1.98
C THR A 24 7.04 5.83 -1.35
N ILE A 25 7.31 5.18 -0.22
CA ILE A 25 8.61 5.27 0.48
C ILE A 25 9.72 4.66 -0.39
N SER A 26 9.48 3.52 -1.04
CA SER A 26 10.45 2.94 -2.00
C SER A 26 10.87 3.95 -3.06
N ILE A 27 9.93 4.69 -3.64
CA ILE A 27 10.20 5.70 -4.67
C ILE A 27 10.97 6.88 -4.08
N LEU A 28 10.51 7.43 -2.95
CA LEU A 28 11.17 8.57 -2.31
C LEU A 28 12.60 8.22 -1.89
N THR A 29 12.81 7.06 -1.29
CA THR A 29 14.15 6.59 -0.93
C THR A 29 15.02 6.37 -2.16
N LEU A 30 14.46 5.83 -3.25
CA LEU A 30 15.23 5.58 -4.48
C LEU A 30 15.79 6.87 -5.08
N GLU A 31 15.04 7.97 -5.01
CA GLU A 31 15.36 9.26 -5.63
C GLU A 31 16.07 10.24 -4.68
N PHE A 32 15.69 10.30 -3.40
CA PHE A 32 16.18 11.31 -2.45
C PHE A 32 17.14 10.79 -1.37
N SER A 33 17.32 9.47 -1.25
CA SER A 33 18.21 8.88 -0.23
C SER A 33 18.98 7.69 -0.80
N PRO A 34 19.83 7.92 -1.83
CA PRO A 34 20.55 6.85 -2.49
C PRO A 34 21.51 6.11 -1.54
N GLU A 35 21.95 6.72 -0.44
CA GLU A 35 22.82 6.10 0.57
C GLU A 35 22.15 4.88 1.22
N ILE A 36 20.81 4.85 1.28
CA ILE A 36 20.08 3.70 1.84
C ILE A 36 20.33 2.42 1.04
N ARG A 37 20.74 2.52 -0.23
CA ARG A 37 21.08 1.36 -1.08
C ARG A 37 22.23 0.52 -0.52
N GLU A 38 23.09 1.10 0.33
CA GLU A 38 24.17 0.38 1.02
C GLU A 38 23.63 -0.64 2.04
N PHE A 39 22.44 -0.40 2.58
CA PHE A 39 21.82 -1.27 3.60
C PHE A 39 20.73 -2.15 3.01
N ILE A 40 19.85 -1.57 2.18
CA ILE A 40 18.73 -2.27 1.57
C ILE A 40 18.38 -1.67 0.22
N HIS A 41 18.15 -2.52 -0.78
CA HIS A 41 17.65 -2.03 -2.06
C HIS A 41 16.25 -1.41 -1.86
N PRO A 42 16.01 -0.13 -2.24
CA PRO A 42 14.76 0.59 -1.92
C PRO A 42 13.49 -0.12 -2.40
N ALA A 43 13.60 -0.90 -3.48
CA ALA A 43 12.50 -1.73 -3.98
C ALA A 43 12.00 -2.81 -3.00
N TYR A 44 12.81 -3.22 -2.02
CA TYR A 44 12.40 -4.18 -0.99
C TYR A 44 11.62 -3.54 0.16
N ILE A 45 11.50 -2.21 0.20
CA ILE A 45 10.70 -1.53 1.23
C ILE A 45 9.21 -1.87 1.06
N TYR A 46 8.67 -1.83 -0.17
CA TYR A 46 7.24 -2.06 -0.35
C TYR A 46 6.76 -3.47 0.01
N PRO A 47 7.45 -4.59 -0.32
CA PRO A 47 7.00 -5.91 0.08
C PRO A 47 7.04 -6.06 1.61
N ILE A 48 8.09 -5.52 2.26
CA ILE A 48 8.21 -5.53 3.72
C ILE A 48 7.04 -4.77 4.35
N LEU A 49 6.78 -3.54 3.90
CA LEU A 49 5.69 -2.72 4.44
C LEU A 49 4.31 -3.30 4.12
N SER A 50 4.14 -3.99 2.99
CA SER A 50 2.90 -4.72 2.68
C SER A 50 2.63 -5.84 3.68
N VAL A 51 3.66 -6.64 4.01
CA VAL A 51 3.54 -7.73 5.00
C VAL A 51 3.30 -7.17 6.40
N LEU A 52 4.05 -6.13 6.80
CA LEU A 52 3.85 -5.47 8.10
C LEU A 52 2.45 -4.86 8.21
N GLY A 53 1.97 -4.22 7.14
CA GLY A 53 0.60 -3.71 7.05
C GLY A 53 -0.43 -4.82 7.24
N ALA A 54 -0.23 -5.98 6.60
CA ALA A 54 -1.10 -7.15 6.75
C ALA A 54 -1.15 -7.64 8.20
N ILE A 55 0.01 -7.74 8.86
CA ILE A 55 0.13 -8.13 10.28
C ILE A 55 -0.59 -7.13 11.19
N ILE A 56 -0.36 -5.83 11.01
CA ILE A 56 -1.03 -4.77 11.79
C ILE A 56 -2.54 -4.84 11.58
N GLY A 57 -3.00 -5.03 10.34
CA GLY A 57 -4.41 -5.22 10.01
C GLY A 57 -5.00 -6.43 10.73
N TYR A 58 -4.33 -7.57 10.69
CA TYR A 58 -4.77 -8.79 11.37
C TYR A 58 -4.87 -8.58 12.90
N VAL A 59 -3.86 -7.96 13.52
CA VAL A 59 -3.83 -7.67 14.97
C VAL A 59 -4.94 -6.69 15.37
N LYS A 60 -5.18 -5.62 14.59
CA LYS A 60 -6.35 -4.74 14.74
C LYS A 60 -7.65 -5.55 14.64
N GLY A 61 -7.69 -6.48 13.70
CA GLY A 61 -8.76 -7.44 13.51
C GLY A 61 -9.02 -8.30 14.73
N LEU A 62 -8.01 -8.69 15.51
CA LEU A 62 -8.20 -9.49 16.73
C LEU A 62 -8.72 -8.64 17.90
N ASN A 63 -8.03 -7.53 18.17
CA ASN A 63 -8.15 -6.84 19.45
C ASN A 63 -8.93 -5.52 19.38
N ASN A 64 -9.42 -5.15 18.20
CA ASN A 64 -10.05 -3.84 17.95
C ASN A 64 -9.22 -2.66 18.45
N TYR A 65 -7.89 -2.80 18.48
CA TYR A 65 -7.01 -1.80 19.07
C TYR A 65 -7.04 -0.48 18.30
N SER A 66 -7.12 0.56 19.13
CA SER A 66 -6.74 1.97 18.98
C SER A 66 -7.55 2.85 18.00
N ARG A 67 -8.10 3.92 18.57
CA ARG A 67 -8.57 5.13 17.87
C ARG A 67 -7.51 5.72 16.92
N LEU A 68 -6.23 5.39 17.13
CA LEU A 68 -5.10 5.86 16.33
C LEU A 68 -5.04 5.25 14.92
N LEU A 69 -5.41 3.99 14.75
CA LEU A 69 -5.41 3.33 13.43
C LEU A 69 -6.73 3.49 12.67
N TYR A 70 -7.76 4.01 13.34
CA TYR A 70 -9.09 4.22 12.75
C TYR A 70 -9.06 5.04 11.47
N PRO A 71 -8.29 6.15 11.38
CA PRO A 71 -8.28 6.97 10.18
C PRO A 71 -7.78 6.23 8.95
N LEU A 72 -6.68 5.49 9.08
CA LEU A 72 -6.08 4.73 8.00
C LEU A 72 -6.94 3.54 7.58
N PHE A 73 -7.57 2.88 8.56
CA PHE A 73 -8.45 1.74 8.29
C PHE A 73 -9.89 2.12 7.94
N SER A 74 -10.23 3.41 7.87
CA SER A 74 -11.55 3.91 7.44
C SER A 74 -11.68 3.89 5.91
N THR A 75 -12.91 3.98 5.39
CA THR A 75 -13.12 4.10 3.93
C THR A 75 -12.50 5.39 3.39
N THR A 76 -12.66 6.49 4.13
CA THR A 76 -12.02 7.77 3.81
C THR A 76 -10.50 7.61 3.72
N GLY A 77 -9.88 6.94 4.70
CA GLY A 77 -8.45 6.64 4.69
C GLY A 77 -8.03 5.80 3.49
N THR A 78 -8.74 4.72 3.20
CA THR A 78 -8.45 3.84 2.06
C THR A 78 -8.46 4.58 0.73
N VAL A 79 -9.36 5.54 0.56
CA VAL A 79 -9.48 6.33 -0.68
C VAL A 79 -8.47 7.46 -0.71
N LEU A 80 -8.33 8.23 0.38
CA LEU A 80 -7.47 9.40 0.39
C LEU A 80 -5.97 9.04 0.44
N THR A 81 -5.59 7.95 1.10
CA THR A 81 -4.18 7.56 1.22
C THR A 81 -3.47 7.41 -0.15
N PRO A 82 -3.97 6.60 -1.11
CA PRO A 82 -3.34 6.51 -2.43
C PRO A 82 -3.39 7.83 -3.21
N ILE A 83 -4.45 8.63 -3.06
CA ILE A 83 -4.53 9.95 -3.72
C ILE A 83 -3.44 10.88 -3.19
N ILE A 84 -3.30 10.98 -1.87
CA ILE A 84 -2.27 11.81 -1.22
C ILE A 84 -0.87 11.31 -1.62
N ALA A 85 -0.65 10.00 -1.65
CA ALA A 85 0.62 9.42 -2.10
C ALA A 85 0.94 9.80 -3.55
N ILE A 86 -0.02 9.68 -4.46
CA ILE A 86 0.15 10.05 -5.87
C ILE A 86 0.42 11.55 -6.01
N VAL A 87 -0.33 12.40 -5.31
CA VAL A 87 -0.15 13.86 -5.33
C VAL A 87 1.23 14.24 -4.77
N LEU A 88 1.67 13.59 -3.69
CA LEU A 88 2.99 13.82 -3.10
C LEU A 88 4.10 13.46 -4.09
N ILE A 89 4.04 12.29 -4.71
CA ILE A 89 5.03 11.85 -5.70
C ILE A 89 5.01 12.78 -6.91
N TYR A 90 3.82 13.15 -7.41
CA TYR A 90 3.67 14.10 -8.51
C TYR A 90 4.31 15.45 -8.20
N PHE A 91 4.05 16.00 -7.01
CA PHE A 91 4.60 17.28 -6.58
C PHE A 91 6.12 17.26 -6.47
N LEU A 92 6.71 16.16 -5.98
CA LEU A 92 8.14 16.06 -5.75
C LEU A 92 8.95 15.66 -6.99
N LEU A 93 8.41 14.80 -7.85
CA LEU A 93 9.16 14.16 -8.94
C LEU A 93 8.60 14.46 -10.35
N GLY A 94 7.43 15.07 -10.44
CA GLY A 94 6.74 15.35 -11.70
C GLY A 94 6.03 14.12 -12.31
N PHE A 95 5.35 14.37 -13.44
CA PHE A 95 4.50 13.38 -14.10
C PHE A 95 5.26 12.17 -14.65
N ASP A 96 6.40 12.40 -15.30
CA ASP A 96 7.14 11.34 -15.99
C ASP A 96 7.67 10.29 -15.00
N ARG A 97 8.18 10.74 -13.85
CA ARG A 97 8.67 9.87 -12.79
C ARG A 97 7.54 9.15 -12.07
N LEU A 98 6.41 9.82 -11.86
CA LEU A 98 5.21 9.20 -11.27
C LEU A 98 4.74 7.98 -12.08
N LEU A 99 4.82 8.04 -13.42
CA LEU A 99 4.42 6.92 -14.28
C LEU A 99 5.49 5.84 -14.40
N ALA A 100 6.77 6.23 -14.47
CA ALA A 100 7.85 5.29 -14.75
C ALA A 100 8.33 4.50 -13.52
N LEU A 101 8.42 5.15 -12.35
CA LEU A 101 9.06 4.56 -11.17
C LEU A 101 8.26 3.44 -10.50
N PRO A 102 6.93 3.54 -10.31
CA PRO A 102 6.19 2.50 -9.59
C PRO A 102 6.31 1.11 -10.21
N PRO A 103 6.18 0.92 -11.54
CA PRO A 103 6.42 -0.39 -12.16
C PRO A 103 7.86 -0.89 -11.99
N ILE A 104 8.88 -0.01 -12.10
CA ILE A 104 10.30 -0.37 -11.94
C ILE A 104 10.59 -0.83 -10.51
N VAL A 105 10.09 -0.07 -9.53
CA VAL A 105 10.18 -0.41 -8.10
C VAL A 105 9.46 -1.72 -7.84
N PHE A 106 8.24 -1.88 -8.37
CA PHE A 106 7.44 -3.09 -8.22
C PHE A 106 8.21 -4.33 -8.68
N LYS A 107 8.61 -4.41 -9.96
CA LYS A 107 9.29 -5.61 -10.48
C LYS A 107 10.60 -5.90 -9.78
N SER A 108 11.33 -4.86 -9.38
CA SER A 108 12.59 -5.02 -8.65
C SER A 108 12.38 -5.60 -7.26
N GLY A 109 11.31 -5.20 -6.57
CA GLY A 109 11.00 -5.65 -5.22
C GLY A 109 10.52 -7.10 -5.12
N ILE A 110 9.88 -7.62 -6.17
CA ILE A 110 9.48 -9.04 -6.27
C ILE A 110 10.50 -9.91 -7.01
N GLY A 111 11.69 -9.38 -7.33
CA GLY A 111 12.77 -10.14 -7.96
C GLY A 111 12.60 -10.40 -9.47
N LEU A 112 11.61 -9.77 -10.13
CA LEU A 112 11.34 -9.93 -11.57
C LEU A 112 12.08 -8.89 -12.42
N ARG A 113 13.38 -8.70 -12.18
CA ARG A 113 14.17 -7.63 -12.82
C ARG A 113 14.23 -7.73 -14.34
N GLY A 114 14.23 -8.96 -14.88
CA GLY A 114 14.23 -9.23 -16.32
C GLY A 114 12.88 -9.05 -17.01
N MET A 115 11.82 -8.71 -16.27
CA MET A 115 10.51 -8.46 -16.86
C MET A 115 10.52 -7.16 -17.67
N ASP A 116 9.91 -7.23 -18.85
CA ASP A 116 9.67 -6.10 -19.72
C ASP A 116 8.93 -4.96 -18.97
N PRO A 117 9.34 -3.69 -19.12
CA PRO A 117 8.71 -2.56 -18.43
C PRO A 117 7.21 -2.40 -18.72
N VAL A 118 6.76 -2.69 -19.95
CA VAL A 118 5.34 -2.57 -20.33
C VAL A 118 4.53 -3.65 -19.62
N LEU A 119 5.00 -4.90 -19.64
CA LEU A 119 4.35 -6.00 -18.91
C LEU A 119 4.31 -5.72 -17.40
N SER A 120 5.41 -5.21 -16.84
CA SER A 120 5.48 -4.82 -15.43
C SER A 120 4.45 -3.74 -15.08
N SER A 121 4.23 -2.77 -15.98
CA SER A 121 3.23 -1.71 -15.79
C SER A 121 1.81 -2.27 -15.75
N TYR A 122 1.48 -3.21 -16.65
CA TYR A 122 0.17 -3.86 -16.66
C TYR A 122 -0.08 -4.67 -15.39
N ILE A 123 0.89 -5.48 -14.97
CA ILE A 123 0.75 -6.30 -13.75
C ILE A 123 0.61 -5.39 -12.52
N PHE A 124 1.46 -4.37 -12.41
CA PHE A 124 1.39 -3.41 -11.31
C PHE A 124 0.02 -2.73 -11.26
N THR A 125 -0.47 -2.24 -12.40
CA THR A 125 -1.77 -1.54 -12.49
C THR A 125 -2.91 -2.47 -12.11
N PHE A 126 -2.90 -3.71 -12.60
CA PHE A 126 -3.90 -4.72 -12.25
C PHE A 126 -3.89 -5.04 -10.75
N LEU A 127 -2.72 -5.26 -10.15
CA LEU A 127 -2.60 -5.58 -8.72
C LEU A 127 -2.95 -4.38 -7.84
N ALA A 128 -2.51 -3.17 -8.21
CA ALA A 128 -2.86 -1.96 -7.48
C ALA A 128 -4.37 -1.69 -7.53
N THR A 129 -5.00 -1.89 -8.70
CA THR A 129 -6.45 -1.68 -8.87
C THR A 129 -7.26 -2.73 -8.14
N SER A 130 -6.92 -4.02 -8.28
CA SER A 130 -7.60 -5.11 -7.56
C SER A 130 -7.40 -5.01 -6.05
N GLY A 131 -6.20 -4.66 -5.61
CA GLY A 131 -5.89 -4.36 -4.22
C GLY A 131 -6.70 -3.20 -3.66
N PHE A 132 -6.83 -2.11 -4.42
CA PHE A 132 -7.67 -0.96 -4.04
C PHE A 132 -9.14 -1.35 -3.92
N ILE A 133 -9.70 -2.05 -4.92
CA ILE A 133 -11.08 -2.53 -4.87
C ILE A 133 -11.29 -3.45 -3.66
N GLY A 134 -10.37 -4.38 -3.40
CA GLY A 134 -10.40 -5.27 -2.24
C GLY A 134 -10.36 -4.51 -0.92
N ALA A 135 -9.50 -3.50 -0.80
CA ALA A 135 -9.40 -2.65 0.38
C ALA A 135 -10.65 -1.79 0.60
N VAL A 136 -11.28 -1.29 -0.46
CA VAL A 136 -12.55 -0.56 -0.39
C VAL A 136 -13.66 -1.49 0.09
N ILE A 137 -13.86 -2.64 -0.55
CA ILE A 137 -14.87 -3.63 -0.14
C ILE A 137 -14.66 -4.04 1.33
N SER A 138 -13.40 -4.24 1.71
CA SER A 138 -13.00 -4.54 3.09
C SER A 138 -13.38 -3.41 4.05
N SER A 139 -13.06 -2.15 3.74
CA SER A 139 -13.37 -1.00 4.60
C SER A 139 -14.89 -0.81 4.79
N PHE A 140 -15.68 -1.01 3.73
CA PHE A 140 -17.15 -0.94 3.77
C PHE A 140 -17.75 -2.03 4.66
N SER A 141 -17.10 -3.19 4.72
CA SER A 141 -17.52 -4.36 5.48
C SER A 141 -17.12 -4.29 6.94
N ILE A 142 -15.90 -3.81 7.24
CA ILE A 142 -15.36 -3.69 8.61
C ILE A 142 -15.99 -2.49 9.34
N ASN A 143 -16.14 -1.33 8.69
CA ASN A 143 -16.51 -0.07 9.34
C ASN A 143 -17.97 0.35 9.07
N LYS A 144 -18.91 -0.59 9.00
CA LYS A 144 -20.31 -0.32 8.60
C LYS A 144 -20.96 0.89 9.29
N LYS A 145 -20.61 1.16 10.55
CA LYS A 145 -21.19 2.27 11.34
C LYS A 145 -20.43 3.60 11.23
N ASN A 146 -19.11 3.57 10.97
CA ASN A 146 -18.23 4.75 10.94
C ASN A 146 -17.47 4.83 9.62
N ARG A 147 -18.18 4.65 8.49
CA ARG A 147 -17.54 4.55 7.16
C ARG A 147 -16.77 5.80 6.77
N TRP A 148 -17.27 6.97 7.21
CA TRP A 148 -16.84 8.30 6.79
C TRP A 148 -16.35 9.18 7.94
N SER A 149 -16.40 8.69 9.18
CA SER A 149 -16.06 9.44 10.39
C SER A 149 -15.09 8.65 11.27
N PHE A 150 -14.22 9.37 12.00
CA PHE A 150 -13.27 8.80 12.95
C PHE A 150 -13.90 8.65 14.34
#